data_AF-A0A7S2GES7-F1
#
_entry.id   AF-A0A7S2GES7-F1
#
_cell.length_a   1.000
_cell.length_b   1.000
_cell.length_c   1.000
_cell.angle_alpha   90.00
_cell.angle_beta   90.00
_cell.angle_gamma   90.00
#
_symmetry.space_group_name_H-M   'P 1'
#
loop_
_entity.id
_entity.type
_entity.pdbx_description
1 polymer ?
#
loop_
_entity_poly.entity_id
_entity_poly.type
_entity_poly.pdbx_seq_one_letter_code
_entity_poly.pdbx_strand_id
1 'polypeptide(L)'
;FDGLRTYIFDCDGVLWNVMDVERARKPEELQRDILKKVNALLQDEQKRVLFVTNNSHETRWGYVQKLTKMGLDFGDLSDEKRRSQAEDSIITAGFTTAKYLKQSNIKRPYVLVSTPGLLKEL
;
A
#
# COMPACT_ATOMS: atom_id res chain seq x y z
N PHE A 1 10.58 -5.55 -18.24
CA PHE A 1 9.30 -4.96 -17.80
C PHE A 1 9.16 -3.52 -18.32
N ASP A 2 9.93 -3.12 -19.34
CA ASP A 2 10.45 -1.74 -19.34
C ASP A 2 9.50 -0.75 -20.02
N GLY A 3 8.51 -1.24 -20.76
CA GLY A 3 7.50 -0.42 -21.44
C GLY A 3 6.31 0.04 -20.58
N LEU A 4 6.12 -0.52 -19.38
CA LEU A 4 5.00 -0.12 -18.52
C LEU A 4 5.36 1.11 -17.69
N ARG A 5 4.37 2.02 -17.55
CA ARG A 5 4.51 3.25 -16.73
C ARG A 5 3.96 3.08 -15.32
N THR A 6 2.90 2.28 -15.16
CA THR A 6 2.22 2.11 -13.87
C THR A 6 2.21 0.66 -13.46
N TYR A 7 2.55 0.40 -12.20
CA TYR A 7 2.55 -0.90 -11.57
C TYR A 7 1.58 -0.87 -10.39
N ILE A 8 0.73 -1.88 -10.33
CA ILE A 8 -0.27 -2.03 -9.27
C ILE A 8 0.02 -3.37 -8.60
N PHE A 9 0.35 -3.32 -7.32
CA PHE A 9 0.62 -4.50 -6.51
C PHE A 9 -0.53 -4.72 -5.54
N ASP A 10 -1.06 -5.95 -5.51
CA ASP A 10 -1.69 -6.42 -4.29
C ASP A 10 -0.63 -6.50 -3.19
N CYS A 11 -1.07 -6.52 -1.94
CA CYS A 11 -0.18 -6.56 -0.80
C CYS A 11 -0.03 -7.98 -0.20
N ASP A 12 -1.14 -8.65 0.12
CA ASP A 12 -1.10 -9.99 0.74
C ASP A 12 -0.85 -11.07 -0.32
N GLY A 13 0.02 -12.03 -0.04
CA GLY A 13 0.47 -13.03 -1.01
C GLY A 13 1.41 -12.50 -2.11
N VAL A 14 1.62 -11.18 -2.19
CA VAL A 14 2.51 -10.53 -3.17
C VAL A 14 3.70 -9.85 -2.48
N LEU A 15 3.47 -8.98 -1.50
CA LEU A 15 4.55 -8.28 -0.77
C LEU A 15 4.88 -8.96 0.55
N TRP A 16 3.87 -9.53 1.22
CA TRP A 16 4.02 -10.32 2.44
C TRP A 16 3.20 -11.60 2.34
N ASN A 17 3.44 -12.54 3.26
CA ASN A 17 2.87 -13.89 3.21
C ASN A 17 3.12 -14.58 1.86
N VAL A 18 4.25 -14.25 1.22
CA VAL A 18 4.60 -14.78 -0.10
C VAL A 18 4.95 -16.26 0.04
N MET A 19 4.37 -17.09 -0.82
CA MET A 19 4.65 -18.52 -0.84
C MET A 19 5.24 -18.92 -2.18
N ASP A 20 6.36 -19.65 -2.14
CA ASP A 20 6.89 -20.30 -3.32
C ASP A 20 6.09 -21.57 -3.59
N VAL A 21 5.34 -21.59 -4.69
CA VAL A 21 4.50 -22.73 -5.10
C VAL A 21 5.36 -23.98 -5.31
N GLU A 22 6.59 -23.80 -5.81
CA GLU A 22 7.54 -24.88 -6.05
C GLU A 22 8.33 -25.26 -4.78
N ARG A 23 8.13 -24.53 -3.67
CA ARG A 23 8.85 -24.69 -2.39
C ARG A 23 10.38 -24.66 -2.53
N ALA A 24 10.89 -24.08 -3.61
CA ALA A 24 12.31 -24.01 -3.91
C ALA A 24 13.03 -22.94 -3.08
N ARG A 25 12.32 -21.88 -2.68
CA ARG A 25 12.85 -20.77 -1.88
C ARG A 25 12.12 -20.60 -0.57
N LYS A 26 12.85 -20.10 0.42
CA LYS A 26 12.24 -19.67 1.69
C LYS A 26 11.41 -18.40 1.47
N PRO A 27 10.28 -18.22 2.17
CA PRO A 27 9.45 -17.02 2.05
C PRO A 27 10.23 -15.71 2.21
N GLU A 28 11.22 -15.67 3.10
CA GLU A 28 12.02 -14.47 3.37
C GLU A 28 12.95 -14.09 2.21
N GLU A 29 13.50 -15.10 1.52
CA GLU A 29 14.36 -14.89 0.34
C GLU A 29 13.52 -14.35 -0.82
N LEU A 30 12.35 -14.96 -1.04
CA LEU A 30 11.40 -14.52 -2.06
C LEU A 30 10.91 -13.08 -1.78
N GLN A 31 10.53 -12.80 -0.52
CA GLN A 31 10.11 -11.47 -0.12
C GLN A 31 11.22 -10.44 -0.34
N ARG A 32 12.46 -10.73 0.06
CA ARG A 32 13.59 -9.82 -0.16
C ARG A 32 13.79 -9.48 -1.63
N ASP A 33 13.71 -10.47 -2.51
CA ASP A 33 13.85 -10.26 -3.96
C ASP A 33 12.70 -9.43 -4.54
N ILE A 34 11.48 -9.63 -4.05
CA ILE A 34 10.31 -8.84 -4.42
C ILE A 34 10.51 -7.39 -4.00
N LEU A 35 10.85 -7.14 -2.74
CA LEU A 35 11.08 -5.78 -2.23
C LEU A 35 12.20 -5.07 -2.98
N LYS A 36 13.28 -5.79 -3.33
CA LYS A 36 14.35 -5.25 -4.18
C LYS A 36 13.84 -4.81 -5.55
N LYS A 37 12.99 -5.60 -6.20
CA LYS A 37 12.39 -5.26 -7.50
C LYS A 37 11.42 -4.10 -7.40
N VAL A 38 10.60 -4.04 -6.33
CA VAL A 38 9.67 -2.94 -6.09
C VAL A 38 10.44 -1.64 -5.81
N ASN A 39 11.53 -1.68 -5.04
CA ASN A 39 12.38 -0.51 -4.80
C ASN A 39 12.99 0.03 -6.10
N ALA A 40 13.42 -0.84 -7.02
CA ALA A 40 13.90 -0.39 -8.33
C ALA A 40 12.82 0.37 -9.12
N LEU A 41 11.54 -0.02 -8.97
CA LEU A 41 10.42 0.72 -9.58
C LEU A 41 10.09 2.02 -8.85
N LEU A 42 10.24 2.07 -7.52
CA LEU A 42 10.01 3.28 -6.73
C LEU A 42 11.09 4.36 -6.99
N GLN A 43 12.31 3.94 -7.30
CA GLN A 43 13.44 4.83 -7.59
C GLN A 43 13.45 5.34 -9.04
N ASP A 44 12.69 4.73 -9.94
CA ASP A 44 12.55 5.18 -11.32
C ASP A 44 11.43 6.21 -11.43
N GLU A 45 11.79 7.48 -11.61
CA GLU A 45 10.85 8.61 -11.70
C GLU A 45 9.88 8.52 -12.89
N GLN A 46 10.18 7.68 -13.88
CA GLN A 46 9.27 7.44 -15.00
C GLN A 46 8.19 6.41 -14.65
N LYS A 47 8.34 5.69 -13.54
CA LYS A 47 7.37 4.69 -13.08
C LYS A 47 6.50 5.24 -11.97
N ARG A 48 5.27 4.75 -11.95
CA ARG A 48 4.31 4.96 -10.86
C ARG A 48 4.01 3.62 -10.23
N VAL A 49 4.17 3.53 -8.91
CA VAL A 49 3.84 2.33 -8.14
C VAL A 49 2.62 2.61 -7.27
N LEU A 50 1.66 1.69 -7.28
CA LEU A 50 0.47 1.71 -6.42
C LEU A 50 0.39 0.40 -5.65
N PHE A 51 0.06 0.50 -4.37
CA PHE A 51 -0.17 -0.62 -3.47
C PHE A 51 -1.65 -0.68 -3.12
N VAL A 52 -2.33 -1.74 -3.52
CA VAL A 52 -3.78 -1.88 -3.42
C VAL A 52 -4.10 -3.03 -2.49
N THR A 53 -5.00 -2.82 -1.53
CA THR A 53 -5.44 -3.87 -0.62
C THR A 53 -6.92 -3.74 -0.27
N ASN A 54 -7.61 -4.87 -0.18
CA ASN A 54 -9.01 -4.91 0.27
C ASN A 54 -9.14 -4.82 1.80
N ASN A 55 -8.03 -4.75 2.52
CA ASN A 55 -8.02 -4.57 3.96
C ASN A 55 -8.44 -3.14 4.34
N SER A 56 -9.29 -3.02 5.37
CA SER A 56 -9.75 -1.72 5.91
C SER A 56 -9.25 -1.46 7.32
N HIS A 57 -8.31 -2.28 7.82
CA HIS A 57 -8.00 -2.31 9.24
C HIS A 57 -7.03 -1.20 9.68
N GLU A 58 -6.39 -0.52 8.74
CA GLU A 58 -5.33 0.47 8.97
C GLU A 58 -5.48 1.64 7.97
N THR A 59 -4.92 2.79 8.33
CA THR A 59 -4.85 3.95 7.43
C THR A 59 -3.82 3.76 6.33
N ARG A 60 -3.88 4.59 5.28
CA ARG A 60 -2.85 4.66 4.23
C ARG A 60 -1.46 4.89 4.84
N TRP A 61 -1.34 5.80 5.80
CA TRP A 61 -0.07 6.04 6.51
C TRP A 61 0.43 4.81 7.28
N GLY A 62 -0.46 4.08 7.97
CA GLY A 62 -0.04 2.88 8.68
C GLY A 62 0.48 1.78 7.74
N TYR A 63 -0.05 1.69 6.52
CA TYR A 63 0.53 0.84 5.48
C TYR A 63 1.89 1.34 4.96
N VAL A 64 2.08 2.64 4.77
CA VAL A 64 3.41 3.20 4.45
C VAL A 64 4.41 2.76 5.51
N GLN A 65 4.09 2.94 6.80
CA GLN A 65 4.96 2.54 7.91
C GLN A 65 5.25 1.03 7.92
N LYS A 66 4.24 0.19 7.65
CA LYS A 66 4.42 -1.27 7.54
C LYS A 66 5.37 -1.62 6.39
N LEU A 67 5.16 -1.04 5.22
CA LEU A 67 5.96 -1.29 4.02
C LEU A 67 7.41 -0.80 4.18
N THR A 68 7.61 0.36 4.82
CA THR A 68 8.95 0.84 5.17
C THR A 68 9.66 -0.11 6.13
N LYS A 69 8.97 -0.61 7.16
CA LYS A 69 9.54 -1.63 8.09
C LYS A 69 9.93 -2.92 7.39
N MET A 70 9.23 -3.28 6.31
CA MET A 70 9.57 -4.45 5.49
C MET A 70 10.81 -4.19 4.61
N GLY A 71 11.12 -2.93 4.30
CA GLY A 71 12.28 -2.55 3.49
C GLY A 71 11.94 -1.82 2.19
N LEU A 72 10.70 -1.36 1.99
CA LEU A 72 10.39 -0.45 0.89
C LEU A 72 10.89 0.97 1.17
N ASP A 73 11.54 1.55 0.17
CA ASP A 73 12.12 2.89 0.24
C ASP A 73 11.21 3.91 -0.45
N PHE A 74 10.50 4.70 0.35
CA PHE A 74 9.68 5.83 -0.12
C PHE A 74 10.46 7.16 -0.13
N GLY A 75 11.76 7.12 0.16
CA GLY A 75 12.60 8.31 0.36
C GLY A 75 12.47 8.91 1.76
N ASP A 76 12.88 10.17 1.90
CA ASP A 76 12.83 10.90 3.16
C ASP A 76 11.37 11.22 3.56
N LEU A 77 10.80 10.40 4.43
CA LEU A 77 9.43 10.58 4.94
C LEU A 77 9.28 11.72 5.95
N SER A 78 10.37 12.43 6.30
CA SER A 78 10.29 13.68 7.06
C SER A 78 9.93 14.87 6.15
N ASP A 79 10.15 14.75 4.84
CA ASP A 79 9.65 15.70 3.85
C ASP A 79 8.14 15.46 3.61
N GLU A 80 7.35 16.50 3.83
CA GLU A 80 5.88 16.42 3.75
C GLU A 80 5.39 16.03 2.34
N LYS A 81 6.10 16.46 1.30
CA LYS A 81 5.74 16.11 -0.08
C LYS A 81 5.99 14.62 -0.34
N ARG A 82 7.12 14.07 0.09
CA ARG A 82 7.42 12.63 0.00
C ARG A 82 6.44 11.80 0.83
N ARG A 83 6.12 12.26 2.03
CA ARG A 83 5.09 11.65 2.88
C ARG A 83 3.74 11.55 2.17
N SER A 84 3.24 12.67 1.64
CA SER A 84 1.97 12.71 0.92
C SER A 84 2.00 11.82 -0.33
N GLN A 85 3.09 11.81 -1.08
CA GLN A 85 3.26 10.92 -2.24
C GLN A 85 3.25 9.44 -1.86
N ALA A 86 3.87 9.07 -0.73
CA ALA A 86 3.84 7.71 -0.21
C ALA A 86 2.42 7.31 0.18
N GLU A 87 1.67 8.16 0.88
CA GLU A 87 0.27 7.89 1.23
C GLU A 87 -0.63 7.78 -0.02
N ASP A 88 -0.41 8.60 -1.05
CA ASP A 88 -1.16 8.56 -2.31
C ASP A 88 -0.84 7.33 -3.16
N SER A 89 0.27 6.64 -2.89
CA SER A 89 0.57 5.35 -3.50
C SER A 89 -0.24 4.21 -2.88
N ILE A 90 -0.87 4.40 -1.72
CA ILE A 90 -1.65 3.37 -1.03
C ILE A 90 -3.14 3.53 -1.32
N ILE A 91 -3.78 2.45 -1.76
CA ILE A 91 -5.23 2.38 -1.95
C ILE A 91 -5.77 1.24 -1.09
N THR A 92 -6.58 1.58 -0.09
CA THR A 92 -7.22 0.61 0.80
C THR A 92 -8.74 0.63 0.62
N ALA A 93 -9.41 -0.48 0.92
CA ALA A 93 -10.87 -0.51 0.98
C ALA A 93 -11.44 0.53 1.97
N GLY A 94 -10.71 0.78 3.08
CA GLY A 94 -11.06 1.80 4.06
C GLY A 94 -11.06 3.20 3.46
N PHE A 95 -9.97 3.57 2.77
CA PHE A 95 -9.82 4.86 2.09
C PHE A 95 -10.88 5.08 1.01
N THR A 96 -11.12 4.08 0.16
CA THR A 96 -12.12 4.19 -0.92
C THR A 96 -13.54 4.31 -0.38
N THR A 97 -13.85 3.60 0.71
CA THR A 97 -15.14 3.71 1.41
C THR A 97 -15.33 5.11 2.00
N ALA A 98 -14.33 5.63 2.72
CA ALA A 98 -14.39 6.97 3.29
C ALA A 98 -14.55 8.05 2.20
N LYS A 99 -13.83 7.91 1.08
CA LYS A 99 -13.96 8.80 -0.08
C LYS A 99 -15.37 8.75 -0.68
N TYR A 100 -15.93 7.56 -0.88
CA TYR A 100 -17.29 7.39 -1.39
C TYR A 100 -18.34 8.05 -0.48
N LEU A 101 -18.23 7.84 0.84
CA LEU A 101 -19.15 8.42 1.82
C LEU A 101 -19.11 9.95 1.82
N LYS A 102 -17.91 10.55 1.76
CA LYS A 102 -17.70 12.00 1.64
C LYS A 102 -18.33 12.56 0.36
N GLN A 103 -18.10 11.89 -0.78
CA GLN A 103 -18.58 12.32 -2.09
C GLN A 103 -20.10 12.17 -2.25
N SER A 104 -20.68 11.15 -1.60
CA SER A 104 -22.12 10.87 -1.67
C SER A 104 -22.96 11.76 -0.76
N ASN A 105 -22.33 12.71 -0.03
CA ASN A 105 -22.97 13.59 0.96
C ASN A 105 -23.84 12.82 1.97
N ILE A 106 -23.47 11.57 2.27
CA ILE A 106 -24.14 10.78 3.29
C ILE A 106 -23.75 11.40 4.64
N LYS A 107 -24.76 11.76 5.43
CA LYS A 107 -24.55 12.38 6.74
C LYS A 107 -24.67 11.32 7.84
N ARG A 108 -23.89 11.54 8.90
CA ARG A 108 -23.88 10.74 10.14
C ARG A 108 -25.31 10.53 10.69
N PRO A 109 -25.56 9.47 11.47
CA PRO A 109 -24.59 8.53 12.03
C PRO A 109 -24.22 7.36 11.08
N TYR A 110 -22.97 6.92 11.15
CA TYR A 110 -22.51 5.67 10.54
C TYR A 110 -22.44 4.58 11.61
N VAL A 111 -22.96 3.39 11.32
CA VAL A 111 -22.63 2.18 12.07
C VAL A 111 -21.41 1.56 11.41
N LEU A 112 -20.25 1.65 12.07
CA LEU A 112 -19.00 1.10 11.57
C LEU A 112 -18.77 -0.28 12.17
N VAL A 113 -18.80 -1.33 11.34
CA VAL A 113 -18.39 -2.69 11.71
C VAL A 113 -16.99 -2.93 11.16
N SER A 114 -16.02 -2.17 11.67
CA SER A 114 -14.62 -2.23 11.23
C SER A 114 -13.69 -1.85 12.37
N THR A 115 -12.37 -1.96 12.14
CA THR A 115 -11.38 -1.42 13.08
C THR A 115 -11.32 0.12 12.95
N PRO A 116 -10.61 0.81 13.86
CA PRO A 116 -10.46 2.26 13.79
C PRO A 116 -9.81 2.82 12.51
N GLY A 117 -9.20 1.98 11.66
CA GLY A 117 -8.56 2.41 10.41
C GLY A 117 -9.54 3.16 9.49
N LEU A 118 -10.71 2.57 9.22
CA LEU A 118 -11.76 3.23 8.42
C LEU A 118 -12.25 4.54 9.06
N LEU A 119 -12.39 4.58 10.39
CA LEU A 119 -12.82 5.79 11.09
C LEU A 119 -11.82 6.94 10.93
N LYS A 120 -10.51 6.65 10.88
CA LYS A 120 -9.46 7.66 10.69
C LYS A 120 -9.36 8.18 9.26
N GLU A 121 -9.87 7.44 8.28
CA GLU A 121 -9.94 7.86 6.87
C GLU A 121 -11.15 8.77 6.57
N LEU A 122 -12.20 8.69 7.39
CA LEU A 122 -13.37 9.58 7.38
C LEU A 122 -13.02 10.98 7.92
#